data_AF-A0A520HET7-F1
#
_entry.id   AF-A0A520HET7-F1
#
_cell.length_a   1.000
_cell.length_b   1.000
_cell.length_c   1.000
_cell.angle_alpha   90.00
_cell.angle_beta   90.00
_cell.angle_gamma   90.00
#
_symmetry.space_group_name_H-M   'P 1'
#
loop_
_entity.id
_entity.type
_entity.pdbx_description
1 polymer ?
#
loop_
_entity_poly.entity_id
_entity_poly.type
_entity_poly.pdbx_seq_one_letter_code
_entity_poly.pdbx_strand_id
1 'polypeptide(L)'
;MKRFLLAAIASLGLASPATAFWEYGHQTVAQIAYSNVTPKTKAAIRKLLAQQALLDTPECPAGTIEQASVWADCIKPLKTTDGKSRFGFAYTWHFQDADVCAPFDLTPACKDGNCVSAQIERDVKLLRDRATSPKDRVQALAFLIHFVGDLHQPLHAGDRNDKGGNDVKADYGIYGPARFNLHSIWDGPLAERAISTPPSLVRRYPAAERAKIGAGTVTDWSRESWEAAHTAYAAALGGDACGAVPARVKMD
;
A
#
# COMPACT_ATOMS: atom_id res chain seq x y z
N MET A 1 -43.19 -18.94 20.57
CA MET A 1 -42.74 -18.47 19.24
C MET A 1 -42.24 -17.02 19.18
N LYS A 2 -42.43 -16.17 20.20
CA LYS A 2 -41.94 -14.77 20.19
C LYS A 2 -40.52 -14.54 20.75
N ARG A 3 -39.89 -15.55 21.40
CA ARG A 3 -38.55 -15.43 22.00
C ARG A 3 -37.39 -15.78 21.05
N PHE A 4 -37.66 -16.44 19.92
CA PHE A 4 -36.64 -16.78 18.92
C PHE A 4 -36.40 -15.67 17.88
N LEU A 5 -37.29 -14.69 17.78
CA LEU A 5 -37.16 -13.56 16.84
C LEU A 5 -36.19 -12.46 17.34
N LEU A 6 -35.96 -12.36 18.65
CA LEU A 6 -35.04 -11.37 19.22
C LEU A 6 -33.56 -11.79 19.10
N ALA A 7 -33.26 -13.08 18.96
CA ALA A 7 -31.90 -13.58 18.79
C ALA A 7 -31.36 -13.38 17.36
N ALA A 8 -32.24 -13.34 16.34
CA ALA A 8 -31.85 -13.18 14.94
C ALA A 8 -31.52 -11.73 14.55
N ILE A 9 -32.03 -10.74 15.30
CA ILE A 9 -31.79 -9.31 15.02
C ILE A 9 -30.43 -8.85 15.60
N ALA A 10 -29.92 -9.50 16.64
CA ALA A 10 -28.64 -9.17 17.25
C ALA A 10 -27.41 -9.59 16.41
N SER A 11 -27.60 -10.43 15.38
CA SER A 11 -26.51 -10.96 14.53
C SER A 11 -26.18 -10.06 13.33
N LEU A 12 -26.99 -9.05 13.03
CA LEU A 12 -26.84 -8.17 11.85
C LEU A 12 -26.01 -6.90 12.13
N GLY A 13 -25.50 -6.72 13.34
CA GLY A 13 -24.93 -5.44 13.81
C GLY A 13 -23.41 -5.31 13.81
N LEU A 14 -22.63 -6.30 13.33
CA LEU A 14 -21.15 -6.26 13.41
C LEU A 14 -20.45 -6.58 12.09
N ALA A 15 -21.08 -6.32 10.95
CA ALA A 15 -20.33 -6.22 9.70
C ALA A 15 -19.56 -4.90 9.74
N SER A 16 -18.32 -4.94 10.28
CA SER A 16 -17.35 -3.88 9.99
C SER A 16 -17.27 -3.75 8.46
N PRO A 17 -17.23 -2.54 7.88
CA PRO A 17 -17.01 -2.41 6.45
C PRO A 17 -15.76 -3.22 6.11
N ALA A 18 -15.89 -4.15 5.15
CA ALA A 18 -14.75 -4.90 4.66
C ALA A 18 -13.83 -3.92 3.93
N THR A 19 -12.86 -3.37 4.66
CA THR A 19 -11.68 -2.65 4.18
C THR A 19 -10.59 -3.63 3.70
N ALA A 20 -10.93 -4.92 3.60
CA ALA A 20 -10.02 -6.03 3.40
C ALA A 20 -9.21 -5.93 2.10
N PHE A 21 -9.76 -5.29 1.08
CA PHE A 21 -9.20 -5.24 -0.26
C PHE A 21 -7.76 -4.70 -0.30
N TRP A 22 -7.53 -3.51 0.23
CA TRP A 22 -6.19 -2.90 0.24
C TRP A 22 -5.29 -3.48 1.35
N GLU A 23 -5.89 -3.89 2.48
CA GLU A 23 -5.14 -4.50 3.59
C GLU A 23 -4.50 -5.84 3.20
N TYR A 24 -5.20 -6.66 2.42
CA TYR A 24 -4.72 -7.99 2.03
C TYR A 24 -3.45 -7.94 1.17
N GLY A 25 -3.35 -6.95 0.28
CA GLY A 25 -2.15 -6.68 -0.53
C GLY A 25 -0.93 -6.40 0.35
N HIS A 26 -1.03 -5.39 1.22
CA HIS A 26 0.06 -5.02 2.13
C HIS A 26 0.46 -6.15 3.07
N GLN A 27 -0.51 -6.85 3.66
CA GLN A 27 -0.25 -7.98 4.55
C GLN A 27 0.48 -9.11 3.82
N THR A 28 0.11 -9.38 2.57
CA THR A 28 0.77 -10.40 1.74
C THR A 28 2.21 -10.01 1.43
N VAL A 29 2.48 -8.77 0.98
CA VAL A 29 3.84 -8.27 0.74
C VAL A 29 4.69 -8.38 2.01
N ALA A 30 4.12 -7.99 3.15
CA ALA A 30 4.77 -8.06 4.45
C ALA A 30 5.08 -9.51 4.88
N GLN A 31 4.17 -10.46 4.64
CA GLN A 31 4.37 -11.88 4.89
C GLN A 31 5.41 -12.51 3.97
N ILE A 32 5.46 -12.11 2.70
CA ILE A 32 6.53 -12.49 1.76
C ILE A 32 7.87 -12.00 2.31
N ALA A 33 7.99 -10.72 2.63
CA ALA A 33 9.22 -10.16 3.19
C ALA A 33 9.63 -10.91 4.46
N TYR A 34 8.70 -11.09 5.40
CA TYR A 34 8.97 -11.79 6.66
C TYR A 34 9.41 -13.24 6.44
N SER A 35 8.81 -13.96 5.49
CA SER A 35 9.19 -15.35 5.17
C SER A 35 10.62 -15.47 4.60
N ASN A 36 11.14 -14.39 4.01
CA ASN A 36 12.38 -14.38 3.25
C ASN A 36 13.57 -13.71 3.94
N VAL A 37 13.35 -13.03 5.06
CA VAL A 37 14.43 -12.47 5.87
C VAL A 37 15.10 -13.54 6.76
N THR A 38 16.32 -13.24 7.22
CA THR A 38 17.06 -14.13 8.13
C THR A 38 16.39 -14.25 9.50
N PRO A 39 16.63 -15.32 10.28
CA PRO A 39 16.15 -15.42 11.66
C PRO A 39 16.57 -14.24 12.55
N LYS A 40 17.80 -13.72 12.35
CA LYS A 40 18.30 -12.53 13.05
C LYS A 40 17.47 -11.29 12.72
N THR A 41 17.15 -11.09 11.44
CA THR A 41 16.28 -9.99 10.99
C THR A 41 14.87 -10.13 11.57
N LYS A 42 14.28 -11.34 11.58
CA LYS A 42 12.96 -11.59 12.22
C LYS A 42 12.96 -11.18 13.68
N ALA A 43 14.00 -11.55 14.43
CA ALA A 43 14.13 -11.19 15.84
C ALA A 43 14.23 -9.66 16.03
N ALA A 44 14.96 -8.96 15.15
CA ALA A 44 15.07 -7.50 15.19
C ALA A 44 13.74 -6.80 14.87
N ILE A 45 13.01 -7.27 13.84
CA ILE A 45 11.66 -6.78 13.50
C ILE A 45 10.73 -6.93 14.71
N ARG A 46 10.62 -8.13 15.28
CA ARG A 46 9.78 -8.37 16.47
C ARG A 46 10.15 -7.48 17.64
N LYS A 47 11.44 -7.27 17.90
CA LYS A 47 11.91 -6.39 18.98
C LYS A 47 11.50 -4.93 18.78
N LEU A 48 11.50 -4.43 17.54
CA LEU A 48 11.05 -3.08 17.23
C LEU A 48 9.53 -2.97 17.32
N LEU A 49 8.78 -3.89 16.71
CA LEU A 49 7.30 -3.87 16.72
C LEU A 49 6.71 -4.10 18.11
N ALA A 50 7.41 -4.80 19.00
CA ALA A 50 7.04 -4.89 20.42
C ALA A 50 6.98 -3.52 21.13
N GLN A 51 7.55 -2.47 20.54
CA GLN A 51 7.52 -1.10 21.06
C GLN A 51 6.40 -0.25 20.45
N GLN A 52 5.41 -0.87 19.77
CA GLN A 52 4.29 -0.15 19.13
C GLN A 52 3.57 0.86 20.04
N ALA A 53 3.56 0.66 21.36
CA ALA A 53 2.97 1.61 22.30
C ALA A 53 3.61 3.02 22.21
N LEU A 54 4.87 3.13 21.77
CA LEU A 54 5.54 4.41 21.53
C LEU A 54 4.97 5.20 20.35
N LEU A 55 4.24 4.54 19.43
CA LEU A 55 3.54 5.18 18.32
C LEU A 55 2.34 6.00 18.82
N ASP A 56 1.82 5.68 20.01
CA ASP A 56 0.69 6.37 20.63
C ASP A 56 -0.55 6.36 19.71
N THR A 57 -0.79 5.25 19.00
CA THR A 57 -1.94 5.04 18.10
C THR A 57 -2.70 3.78 18.51
N PRO A 58 -3.38 3.76 19.68
CA PRO A 58 -3.99 2.54 20.20
C PRO A 58 -5.08 1.93 19.28
N GLU A 59 -5.67 2.75 18.41
CA GLU A 59 -6.66 2.33 17.41
C GLU A 59 -6.02 1.67 16.17
N CYS A 60 -4.73 1.89 15.95
CA CYS A 60 -3.96 1.39 14.82
C CYS A 60 -2.80 0.54 15.32
N PRO A 61 -3.01 -0.77 15.51
CA PRO A 61 -1.95 -1.65 16.00
C PRO A 61 -0.83 -1.81 14.97
N ALA A 62 0.38 -2.03 15.45
CA ALA A 62 1.58 -2.29 14.63
C ALA A 62 2.47 -3.37 15.28
N GLY A 63 1.89 -4.28 16.06
CA GLY A 63 2.63 -5.28 16.86
C GLY A 63 3.15 -6.48 16.06
N THR A 64 2.57 -6.74 14.89
CA THR A 64 3.01 -7.77 13.94
C THR A 64 3.39 -7.15 12.59
N ILE A 65 4.06 -7.92 11.73
CA ILE A 65 4.46 -7.42 10.40
C ILE A 65 3.24 -7.09 9.53
N GLU A 66 2.17 -7.86 9.66
CA GLU A 66 0.87 -7.63 8.99
C GLU A 66 0.20 -6.35 9.51
N GLN A 67 0.14 -6.16 10.83
CA GLN A 67 -0.42 -4.95 11.42
C GLN A 67 0.39 -3.70 11.03
N ALA A 68 1.73 -3.79 11.11
CA ALA A 68 2.61 -2.71 10.69
C ALA A 68 2.45 -2.37 9.21
N SER A 69 2.15 -3.35 8.36
CA SER A 69 1.97 -3.15 6.91
C SER A 69 0.74 -2.34 6.53
N VAL A 70 -0.26 -2.21 7.41
CA VAL A 70 -1.47 -1.41 7.17
C VAL A 70 -1.56 -0.18 8.08
N TRP A 71 -0.57 -0.02 8.98
CA TRP A 71 -0.57 1.03 10.00
C TRP A 71 -0.59 2.43 9.39
N ALA A 72 0.21 2.67 8.34
CA ALA A 72 0.31 4.00 7.72
C ALA A 72 -1.02 4.48 7.12
N ASP A 73 -1.84 3.57 6.58
CA ASP A 73 -3.20 3.89 6.15
C ASP A 73 -4.14 4.12 7.34
N CYS A 74 -4.07 3.24 8.35
CA CYS A 74 -4.94 3.33 9.52
C CYS A 74 -4.80 4.67 10.24
N ILE A 75 -3.60 5.27 10.27
CA ILE A 75 -3.37 6.54 10.96
C ILE A 75 -3.87 7.79 10.20
N LYS A 76 -4.15 7.69 8.89
CA LYS A 76 -4.64 8.80 8.05
C LYS A 76 -5.87 9.53 8.64
N PRO A 77 -6.92 8.82 9.11
CA PRO A 77 -8.10 9.48 9.69
C PRO A 77 -7.88 10.05 11.10
N LEU A 78 -6.80 9.68 11.81
CA LEU A 78 -6.63 10.05 13.22
C LEU A 78 -6.50 11.56 13.42
N LYS A 79 -7.23 12.07 14.41
CA LYS A 79 -7.26 13.50 14.76
C LYS A 79 -6.70 13.73 16.15
N THR A 80 -6.12 14.91 16.35
CA THR A 80 -5.85 15.47 17.68
C THR A 80 -7.16 15.86 18.36
N THR A 81 -7.12 16.14 19.67
CA THR A 81 -8.30 16.53 20.44
C THR A 81 -8.96 17.83 19.95
N ASP A 82 -8.20 18.71 19.30
CA ASP A 82 -8.70 19.92 18.64
C ASP A 82 -9.17 19.68 17.19
N GLY A 83 -9.26 18.42 16.75
CA GLY A 83 -9.81 18.02 15.45
C GLY A 83 -8.86 18.10 14.26
N LYS A 84 -7.58 18.46 14.47
CA LYS A 84 -6.59 18.54 13.37
C LYS A 84 -6.08 17.16 12.99
N SER A 85 -5.65 17.00 11.73
CA SER A 85 -5.02 15.76 11.28
C SER A 85 -3.71 15.53 12.03
N ARG A 86 -3.60 14.42 12.76
CA ARG A 86 -2.40 14.10 13.54
C ARG A 86 -1.23 13.68 12.66
N PHE A 87 -1.52 12.99 11.56
CA PHE A 87 -0.53 12.45 10.62
C PHE A 87 -0.72 12.97 9.19
N GLY A 88 -1.40 14.11 9.02
CA GLY A 88 -1.70 14.66 7.70
C GLY A 88 -0.47 14.97 6.85
N PHE A 89 0.68 15.22 7.49
CA PHE A 89 1.96 15.41 6.81
C PHE A 89 2.40 14.17 6.01
N ALA A 90 1.95 12.98 6.39
CA ALA A 90 2.32 11.72 5.74
C ALA A 90 1.41 11.36 4.56
N TYR A 91 0.38 12.16 4.26
CA TYR A 91 -0.59 11.81 3.22
C TYR A 91 0.06 11.57 1.86
N THR A 92 0.95 12.47 1.42
CA THR A 92 1.63 12.36 0.11
C THR A 92 2.78 11.36 0.12
N TRP A 93 3.14 10.81 1.29
CA TRP A 93 4.21 9.82 1.41
C TRP A 93 3.82 8.46 0.83
N HIS A 94 2.55 8.24 0.53
CA HIS A 94 2.05 6.98 -0.02
C HIS A 94 2.25 6.85 -1.53
N PHE A 95 2.56 7.92 -2.25
CA PHE A 95 2.59 7.91 -3.71
C PHE A 95 3.65 8.87 -4.27
N GLN A 96 3.79 8.82 -5.59
CA GLN A 96 4.59 9.70 -6.43
C GLN A 96 3.96 9.75 -7.82
N ASP A 97 3.23 10.83 -8.10
CA ASP A 97 2.46 10.97 -9.34
C ASP A 97 3.36 11.39 -10.51
N ALA A 98 4.10 10.44 -11.10
CA ALA A 98 4.90 10.68 -12.29
C ALA A 98 4.06 10.48 -13.56
N ASP A 99 4.12 11.42 -14.50
CA ASP A 99 3.33 11.39 -15.74
C ASP A 99 3.71 10.17 -16.60
N VAL A 100 2.78 9.24 -16.80
CA VAL A 100 2.99 8.02 -17.62
C VAL A 100 3.08 8.29 -19.12
N CYS A 101 2.77 9.51 -19.57
CA CYS A 101 2.84 9.94 -20.96
C CYS A 101 4.06 10.81 -21.28
N ALA A 102 4.94 11.05 -20.31
CA ALA A 102 6.19 11.76 -20.47
C ALA A 102 7.38 10.83 -20.15
N PRO A 103 8.62 11.17 -20.54
CA PRO A 103 9.79 10.48 -20.03
C PRO A 103 9.81 10.52 -18.50
N PHE A 104 10.16 9.39 -17.86
CA PHE A 104 10.20 9.28 -16.40
C PHE A 104 11.04 10.38 -15.74
N ASP A 105 10.39 11.16 -14.89
CA ASP A 105 10.99 12.19 -14.05
C ASP A 105 10.31 12.21 -12.67
N LEU A 106 11.09 11.95 -11.62
CA LEU A 106 10.60 12.00 -10.24
C LEU A 106 10.66 13.39 -9.62
N THR A 107 11.38 14.34 -10.22
CA THR A 107 11.58 15.67 -9.66
C THR A 107 10.26 16.38 -9.33
N PRO A 108 9.26 16.45 -10.24
CA PRO A 108 7.97 17.05 -9.92
C PRO A 108 7.16 16.20 -8.93
N ALA A 109 7.21 14.87 -9.08
CA ALA A 109 6.45 13.90 -8.28
C ALA A 109 6.96 13.78 -6.82
N CYS A 110 8.21 14.19 -6.56
CA CYS A 110 8.88 14.05 -5.27
C CYS A 110 9.43 15.37 -4.73
N LYS A 111 8.66 16.44 -4.88
CA LYS A 111 9.03 17.75 -4.36
C LYS A 111 9.24 17.70 -2.83
N ASP A 112 10.34 18.31 -2.38
CA ASP A 112 10.74 18.41 -0.97
C ASP A 112 10.89 17.04 -0.25
N GLY A 113 11.02 15.95 -1.01
CA GLY A 113 11.09 14.58 -0.47
C GLY A 113 9.75 14.04 0.04
N ASN A 114 8.63 14.70 -0.27
CA ASN A 114 7.30 14.29 0.19
C ASN A 114 6.64 13.28 -0.75
N CYS A 115 7.36 12.19 -1.04
CA CYS A 115 6.88 11.07 -1.86
C CYS A 115 7.38 9.73 -1.32
N VAL A 116 6.76 8.64 -1.78
CA VAL A 116 7.02 7.29 -1.30
C VAL A 116 8.49 6.84 -1.42
N SER A 117 9.16 7.10 -2.54
CA SER A 117 10.56 6.71 -2.73
C SER A 117 11.51 7.41 -1.74
N ALA A 118 11.36 8.72 -1.55
CA ALA A 118 12.18 9.47 -0.59
C ALA A 118 11.93 9.02 0.86
N GLN A 119 10.69 8.66 1.21
CA GLN A 119 10.38 8.16 2.55
C GLN A 119 10.94 6.75 2.80
N ILE A 120 10.95 5.87 1.80
CA ILE A 120 11.65 4.57 1.88
C ILE A 120 13.14 4.79 2.23
N GLU A 121 13.83 5.67 1.52
CA GLU A 121 15.25 5.95 1.79
C GLU A 121 15.47 6.56 3.19
N ARG A 122 14.58 7.49 3.58
CA ARG A 122 14.60 8.10 4.92
C ARG A 122 14.42 7.06 6.02
N ASP A 123 13.46 6.16 5.90
CA ASP A 123 13.18 5.15 6.90
C ASP A 123 14.31 4.12 7.01
N VAL A 124 14.90 3.72 5.87
CA VAL A 124 16.11 2.89 5.87
C VAL A 124 17.25 3.60 6.62
N LYS A 125 17.45 4.91 6.43
CA LYS A 125 18.47 5.69 7.14
C LYS A 125 18.21 5.72 8.65
N LEU A 126 16.98 5.99 9.08
CA LEU A 126 16.57 5.99 10.49
C LEU A 126 16.75 4.62 11.16
N LEU A 127 16.47 3.53 10.44
CA LEU A 127 16.66 2.18 10.95
C LEU A 127 18.14 1.78 11.04
N ARG A 128 19.01 2.32 10.18
CA ARG A 128 20.46 2.08 10.22
C ARG A 128 21.15 2.87 11.32
N ASP A 129 20.69 4.08 11.59
CA ASP A 129 21.28 4.94 12.62
C ASP A 129 20.92 4.48 14.04
N ARG A 130 21.94 4.12 14.82
CA ARG A 130 21.78 3.66 16.20
C ARG A 130 21.46 4.79 17.18
N ALA A 131 21.66 6.05 16.80
CA ALA A 131 21.31 7.21 17.61
C ALA A 131 19.83 7.59 17.47
N THR A 132 19.13 7.10 16.45
CA THR A 132 17.70 7.34 16.24
C THR A 132 16.89 6.77 17.41
N SER A 133 15.92 7.56 17.90
CA SER A 133 15.13 7.21 19.09
C SER A 133 14.33 5.91 18.88
N PRO A 134 14.02 5.14 19.94
CA PRO A 134 13.24 3.91 19.78
C PRO A 134 11.87 4.14 19.14
N LYS A 135 11.22 5.28 19.45
CA LYS A 135 9.94 5.71 18.84
C LYS A 135 10.08 5.91 17.33
N ASP A 136 11.07 6.69 16.90
CA ASP A 136 11.28 6.97 15.48
C ASP A 136 11.69 5.70 14.72
N ARG A 137 12.41 4.78 15.36
CA ARG A 137 12.78 3.49 14.76
C ARG A 137 11.59 2.56 14.56
N VAL A 138 10.66 2.46 15.52
CA VAL A 138 9.44 1.64 15.31
C VAL A 138 8.52 2.27 14.27
N GLN A 139 8.42 3.61 14.27
CA GLN A 139 7.66 4.34 13.25
C GLN A 139 8.25 4.16 11.86
N ALA A 140 9.57 4.34 11.70
CA ALA A 140 10.27 4.11 10.44
C ALA A 140 10.15 2.65 9.97
N LEU A 141 10.12 1.67 10.86
CA LEU A 141 9.88 0.28 10.47
C LEU A 141 8.46 0.09 9.92
N ALA A 142 7.44 0.64 10.59
CA ALA A 142 6.05 0.51 10.14
C ALA A 142 5.84 1.19 8.78
N PHE A 143 6.34 2.42 8.62
CA PHE A 143 6.32 3.13 7.34
C PHE A 143 7.08 2.39 6.25
N LEU A 144 8.30 1.90 6.50
CA LEU A 144 9.07 1.16 5.51
C LEU A 144 8.34 -0.11 5.02
N ILE A 145 7.71 -0.85 5.93
CA ILE A 145 6.95 -2.07 5.56
C ILE A 145 5.78 -1.70 4.63
N HIS A 146 5.08 -0.61 4.91
CA HIS A 146 3.95 -0.14 4.12
C HIS A 146 4.39 0.46 2.77
N PHE A 147 5.31 1.41 2.80
CA PHE A 147 5.72 2.21 1.63
C PHE A 147 6.44 1.39 0.57
N VAL A 148 7.17 0.32 0.94
CA VAL A 148 7.70 -0.62 -0.07
C VAL A 148 6.56 -1.31 -0.80
N GLY A 149 5.44 -1.59 -0.14
CA GLY A 149 4.22 -2.09 -0.80
C GLY A 149 3.62 -1.04 -1.74
N ASP A 150 3.39 0.17 -1.24
CA ASP A 150 2.84 1.30 -2.02
C ASP A 150 3.65 1.57 -3.29
N LEU A 151 4.98 1.65 -3.20
CA LEU A 151 5.82 1.95 -4.36
C LEU A 151 5.66 0.91 -5.48
N HIS A 152 5.33 -0.34 -5.15
CA HIS A 152 5.13 -1.41 -6.12
C HIS A 152 3.66 -1.54 -6.59
N GLN A 153 2.76 -0.69 -6.12
CA GLN A 153 1.44 -0.49 -6.70
C GLN A 153 1.59 0.50 -7.87
N PRO A 154 1.40 0.09 -9.13
CA PRO A 154 1.68 0.95 -10.29
C PRO A 154 1.04 2.34 -10.23
N LEU A 155 -0.22 2.42 -9.81
CA LEU A 155 -0.98 3.67 -9.73
C LEU A 155 -0.66 4.54 -8.51
N HIS A 156 0.26 4.11 -7.65
CA HIS A 156 0.93 4.99 -6.67
C HIS A 156 2.19 5.62 -7.27
N ALA A 157 2.70 5.14 -8.41
CA ALA A 157 3.94 5.60 -9.02
C ALA A 157 3.75 6.27 -10.40
N GLY A 158 2.56 6.15 -10.98
CA GLY A 158 2.21 6.72 -12.27
C GLY A 158 0.84 7.39 -12.23
N ASP A 159 0.74 8.53 -12.91
CA ASP A 159 -0.44 9.38 -12.94
C ASP A 159 -0.71 9.89 -14.36
N ARG A 160 -1.97 10.24 -14.64
CA ARG A 160 -2.41 10.93 -15.87
C ARG A 160 -3.15 12.22 -15.55
N ASN A 161 -2.71 12.94 -14.53
CA ASN A 161 -3.44 14.07 -13.94
C ASN A 161 -4.86 13.64 -13.52
N ASP A 162 -4.97 12.43 -12.96
CA ASP A 162 -6.21 11.77 -12.53
C ASP A 162 -6.08 11.15 -11.12
N LYS A 163 -5.04 11.59 -10.39
CA LYS A 163 -4.69 11.16 -9.02
C LYS A 163 -4.41 9.66 -8.97
N GLY A 164 -3.57 9.18 -9.88
CA GLY A 164 -3.24 7.77 -10.00
C GLY A 164 -4.47 6.92 -10.33
N GLY A 165 -5.32 7.37 -11.25
CA GLY A 165 -6.50 6.65 -11.67
C GLY A 165 -7.70 6.72 -10.71
N ASN A 166 -7.64 7.55 -9.65
CA ASN A 166 -8.77 7.75 -8.75
C ASN A 166 -9.94 8.47 -9.43
N ASP A 167 -9.67 9.31 -10.43
CA ASP A 167 -10.70 10.01 -11.21
C ASP A 167 -11.22 9.18 -12.40
N VAL A 168 -10.66 7.98 -12.65
CA VAL A 168 -11.07 7.06 -13.73
C VAL A 168 -12.10 6.05 -13.20
N LYS A 169 -13.38 6.29 -13.45
CA LYS A 169 -14.46 5.36 -13.07
C LYS A 169 -14.26 4.02 -13.75
N ALA A 170 -14.38 2.94 -13.00
CA ALA A 170 -14.08 1.61 -13.50
C ALA A 170 -15.05 0.55 -12.97
N ASP A 171 -15.29 -0.47 -13.79
CA ASP A 171 -15.95 -1.71 -13.39
C ASP A 171 -14.91 -2.85 -13.37
N TYR A 172 -15.08 -3.79 -12.45
CA TYR A 172 -14.30 -5.03 -12.43
C TYR A 172 -15.18 -6.19 -12.91
N GLY A 173 -14.99 -6.59 -14.16
CA GLY A 173 -15.88 -7.52 -14.87
C GLY A 173 -17.31 -6.99 -14.91
N ILE A 174 -18.24 -7.75 -14.32
CA ILE A 174 -19.66 -7.36 -14.21
C ILE A 174 -19.98 -6.56 -12.92
N TYR A 175 -19.00 -6.39 -12.04
CA TYR A 175 -19.18 -5.74 -10.75
C TYR A 175 -18.63 -4.30 -10.78
N GLY A 176 -19.53 -3.32 -10.70
CA GLY A 176 -19.20 -1.92 -10.94
C GLY A 176 -19.99 -0.94 -10.06
N PRO A 177 -19.87 -1.00 -8.73
CA PRO A 177 -20.53 -0.02 -7.88
C PRO A 177 -20.01 1.39 -8.19
N ALA A 178 -20.84 2.42 -7.96
CA ALA A 178 -20.52 3.79 -8.32
C ALA A 178 -19.19 4.33 -7.74
N ARG A 179 -18.75 3.76 -6.61
CA ARG A 179 -17.51 4.11 -5.91
C ARG A 179 -16.23 3.53 -6.54
N PHE A 180 -16.33 2.57 -7.46
CA PHE A 180 -15.15 1.97 -8.07
C PHE A 180 -14.52 2.90 -9.11
N ASN A 181 -13.20 3.00 -8.99
CA ASN A 181 -12.30 3.65 -9.91
C ASN A 181 -11.11 2.73 -10.21
N LEU A 182 -10.30 3.08 -11.20
CA LEU A 182 -9.17 2.27 -11.63
C LEU A 182 -8.21 1.98 -10.47
N HIS A 183 -7.89 2.99 -9.66
CA HIS A 183 -7.03 2.86 -8.48
C HIS A 183 -7.53 1.80 -7.50
N SER A 184 -8.79 1.91 -7.09
CA SER A 184 -9.42 1.00 -6.12
C SER A 184 -9.50 -0.44 -6.62
N ILE A 185 -9.55 -0.66 -7.95
CA ILE A 185 -9.52 -2.00 -8.53
C ILE A 185 -8.12 -2.60 -8.39
N TRP A 186 -7.07 -1.82 -8.67
CA TRP A 186 -5.68 -2.23 -8.52
C TRP A 186 -5.28 -2.49 -7.07
N ASP A 187 -5.63 -1.60 -6.14
CA ASP A 187 -5.40 -1.79 -4.71
C ASP A 187 -6.16 -3.00 -4.15
N GLY A 188 -7.30 -3.32 -4.76
CA GLY A 188 -8.27 -4.23 -4.18
C GLY A 188 -8.48 -5.49 -5.01
N PRO A 189 -9.66 -5.65 -5.65
CA PRO A 189 -10.10 -6.92 -6.20
C PRO A 189 -9.17 -7.52 -7.26
N LEU A 190 -8.40 -6.72 -8.01
CA LEU A 190 -7.41 -7.22 -8.95
C LEU A 190 -6.21 -7.84 -8.21
N ALA A 191 -5.66 -7.13 -7.22
CA ALA A 191 -4.59 -7.64 -6.37
C ALA A 191 -5.02 -8.89 -5.59
N GLU A 192 -6.21 -8.87 -4.98
CA GLU A 192 -6.73 -10.04 -4.26
C GLU A 192 -6.86 -11.28 -5.16
N ARG A 193 -7.37 -11.11 -6.39
CA ARG A 193 -7.45 -12.22 -7.35
C ARG A 193 -6.06 -12.77 -7.66
N ALA A 194 -5.08 -11.90 -7.90
CA ALA A 194 -3.71 -12.33 -8.19
C ALA A 194 -3.08 -13.08 -7.00
N ILE A 195 -3.26 -12.57 -5.78
CA ILE A 195 -2.70 -13.16 -4.56
C ILE A 195 -3.36 -14.50 -4.21
N SER A 196 -4.68 -14.61 -4.39
CA SER A 196 -5.46 -15.81 -4.04
C SER A 196 -5.36 -16.92 -5.09
N THR A 197 -4.86 -16.61 -6.30
CA THR A 197 -4.65 -17.61 -7.36
C THR A 197 -3.45 -18.49 -7.01
N PRO A 198 -3.59 -19.82 -6.89
CA PRO A 198 -2.47 -20.71 -6.62
C PRO A 198 -1.40 -20.68 -7.73
N PRO A 199 -0.11 -20.90 -7.39
CA PRO A 199 0.41 -21.22 -6.06
C PRO A 199 0.55 -20.00 -5.13
N SER A 200 0.59 -20.22 -3.82
CA SER A 200 0.77 -19.14 -2.84
C SER A 200 2.05 -18.32 -3.11
N LEU A 201 1.90 -17.00 -3.13
CA LEU A 201 3.02 -16.06 -3.22
C LEU A 201 3.83 -16.02 -1.92
N VAL A 202 3.22 -16.33 -0.77
CA VAL A 202 3.89 -16.39 0.53
C VAL A 202 4.66 -17.70 0.64
N ARG A 203 5.91 -17.66 0.18
CA ARG A 203 6.84 -18.79 0.23
C ARG A 203 8.25 -18.30 0.55
N ARG A 204 9.16 -19.25 0.78
CA ARG A 204 10.58 -18.97 0.81
C ARG A 204 11.16 -19.06 -0.59
N TYR A 205 11.70 -17.96 -1.07
CA TYR A 205 12.28 -17.81 -2.40
C TYR A 205 13.76 -18.23 -2.36
N PRO A 206 14.26 -18.94 -3.39
CA PRO A 206 15.68 -19.24 -3.56
C PRO A 206 16.54 -17.97 -3.51
N ALA A 207 17.79 -18.10 -3.07
CA ALA A 207 18.68 -16.95 -2.92
C ALA A 207 18.90 -16.17 -4.23
N ALA A 208 19.02 -16.87 -5.36
CA ALA A 208 19.16 -16.25 -6.67
C ALA A 208 17.91 -15.45 -7.09
N GLU A 209 16.72 -15.99 -6.84
CA GLU A 209 15.45 -15.29 -7.12
C GLU A 209 15.35 -14.03 -6.25
N ARG A 210 15.64 -14.13 -4.94
CA ARG A 210 15.67 -12.98 -4.02
C ARG A 210 16.67 -11.90 -4.44
N ALA A 211 17.86 -12.31 -4.88
CA ALA A 211 18.88 -11.36 -5.34
C ALA A 211 18.44 -10.62 -6.60
N LYS A 212 17.70 -11.28 -7.49
CA LYS A 212 17.14 -10.68 -8.70
C LYS A 212 16.00 -9.69 -8.39
N ILE A 213 15.00 -10.12 -7.61
CA ILE A 213 13.80 -9.29 -7.33
C ILE A 213 14.07 -8.13 -6.36
N GLY A 214 15.13 -8.21 -5.55
CA GLY A 214 15.55 -7.14 -4.64
C GLY A 214 16.71 -6.30 -5.17
N ALA A 215 17.07 -6.45 -6.46
CA ALA A 215 18.10 -5.65 -7.10
C ALA A 215 17.60 -4.22 -7.41
N GLY A 216 18.52 -3.34 -7.80
CA GLY A 216 18.20 -1.96 -8.15
C GLY A 216 18.20 -1.01 -6.96
N THR A 217 17.93 0.25 -7.27
CA THR A 217 17.75 1.36 -6.33
C THR A 217 16.26 1.65 -6.15
N VAL A 218 15.90 2.47 -5.17
CA VAL A 218 14.50 2.92 -5.01
C VAL A 218 14.02 3.66 -6.26
N THR A 219 14.90 4.41 -6.94
CA THR A 219 14.61 5.05 -8.22
C THR A 219 14.36 4.05 -9.35
N ASP A 220 15.05 2.91 -9.36
CA ASP A 220 14.80 1.84 -10.34
C ASP A 220 13.41 1.23 -10.11
N TRP A 221 13.06 0.91 -8.86
CA TRP A 221 11.71 0.42 -8.51
C TRP A 221 10.62 1.44 -8.86
N SER A 222 10.87 2.73 -8.64
CA SER A 222 9.99 3.80 -9.09
C SER A 222 9.76 3.81 -10.60
N ARG A 223 10.83 3.60 -11.39
CA ARG A 223 10.73 3.53 -12.85
C ARG A 223 9.95 2.30 -13.29
N GLU A 224 10.25 1.14 -12.71
CA GLU A 224 9.55 -0.12 -13.01
C GLU A 224 8.05 0.00 -12.72
N SER A 225 7.69 0.61 -11.59
CA SER A 225 6.29 0.83 -11.20
C SER A 225 5.60 1.85 -12.12
N TRP A 226 6.30 2.91 -12.53
CA TRP A 226 5.82 3.86 -13.54
C TRP A 226 5.60 3.21 -14.92
N GLU A 227 6.49 2.33 -15.37
CA GLU A 227 6.32 1.54 -16.61
C GLU A 227 5.13 0.57 -16.52
N ALA A 228 4.95 -0.05 -15.35
CA ALA A 228 3.78 -0.88 -15.07
C ALA A 228 2.49 -0.05 -15.06
N ALA A 229 2.53 1.20 -14.58
CA ALA A 229 1.39 2.11 -14.58
C ALA A 229 0.99 2.48 -16.00
N HIS A 230 1.96 2.79 -16.86
CA HIS A 230 1.74 3.01 -18.28
C HIS A 230 1.03 1.79 -18.92
N THR A 231 1.47 0.57 -18.60
CA THR A 231 0.81 -0.66 -19.06
C THR A 231 -0.61 -0.83 -18.49
N ALA A 232 -0.82 -0.49 -17.21
CA ALA A 232 -2.11 -0.53 -16.55
C ALA A 232 -3.13 0.41 -17.20
N TYR A 233 -2.71 1.64 -17.53
CA TYR A 233 -3.53 2.58 -18.28
C TYR A 233 -3.82 2.09 -19.70
N ALA A 234 -2.82 1.56 -20.42
CA ALA A 234 -3.06 1.00 -21.74
C ALA A 234 -4.12 -0.10 -21.71
N ALA A 235 -4.05 -1.01 -20.73
CA ALA A 235 -5.04 -2.07 -20.54
C ALA A 235 -6.43 -1.50 -20.24
N ALA A 236 -6.52 -0.50 -19.35
CA ALA A 236 -7.79 0.13 -18.98
C ALA A 236 -8.45 0.94 -20.10
N LEU A 237 -7.64 1.58 -20.96
CA LEU A 237 -8.10 2.52 -21.98
C LEU A 237 -8.24 1.91 -23.38
N GLY A 238 -7.99 0.61 -23.54
CA GLY A 238 -8.16 -0.10 -24.82
C GLY A 238 -6.96 -0.05 -25.76
N GLY A 239 -5.75 0.12 -25.22
CA GLY A 239 -4.47 -0.10 -25.90
C GLY A 239 -3.52 1.09 -25.86
N ASP A 240 -4.03 2.32 -25.83
CA ASP A 240 -3.22 3.54 -25.72
C ASP A 240 -3.40 4.14 -24.32
N ALA A 241 -2.36 4.04 -23.49
CA ALA A 241 -2.34 4.61 -22.16
C ALA A 241 -2.50 6.13 -22.16
N CYS A 242 -2.09 6.79 -23.25
CA CYS A 242 -2.13 8.23 -23.40
C CYS A 242 -3.35 8.71 -24.18
N GLY A 243 -4.23 7.78 -24.55
CA GLY A 243 -5.43 8.03 -25.31
C GLY A 243 -6.56 8.70 -24.53
N ALA A 244 -7.70 8.82 -25.20
CA ALA A 244 -8.93 9.36 -24.62
C ALA A 244 -9.45 8.45 -23.50
N VAL A 245 -9.92 9.06 -22.41
CA VAL A 245 -10.45 8.33 -21.25
C VAL A 245 -11.95 8.09 -21.46
N PRO A 246 -12.42 6.83 -21.52
CA PRO A 246 -13.85 6.52 -21.55
C PRO A 246 -14.56 7.05 -20.30
N ALA A 247 -15.86 7.31 -20.40
CA ALA A 247 -16.66 7.74 -19.23
C ALA A 247 -16.63 6.72 -18.08
N ARG A 248 -16.40 5.45 -18.41
CA ARG A 248 -16.20 4.34 -17.49
C ARG A 248 -15.38 3.26 -18.20
N VAL A 249 -14.29 2.81 -17.58
CA VAL A 249 -13.46 1.71 -18.08
C VAL A 249 -13.94 0.38 -17.50
N LYS A 250 -13.55 -0.72 -18.14
CA LYS A 250 -13.85 -2.07 -17.67
C LYS A 250 -12.56 -2.88 -17.59
N MET A 251 -12.29 -3.43 -16.41
CA MET A 251 -11.13 -4.28 -16.13
C MET A 251 -11.61 -5.73 -15.96
N ASP A 252 -11.10 -6.66 -16.77
CA ASP A 252 -11.54 -8.06 -16.83
C ASP A 252 -10.49 -9.07 -16.29
#